data_AF-A0A3M1RKP4-F1
#
_entry.id   AF-A0A3M1RKP4-F1
#
_cell.length_a   1.000
_cell.length_b   1.000
_cell.length_c   1.000
_cell.angle_alpha   90.00
_cell.angle_beta   90.00
_cell.angle_gamma   90.00
#
_symmetry.space_group_name_H-M   'P 1'
#
loop_
_entity.id
_entity.type
_entity.pdbx_description
1 polymer ?
#
loop_
_entity_poly.entity_id
_entity_poly.type
_entity_poly.pdbx_seq_one_letter_code
_entity_poly.pdbx_strand_id
1 'polypeptide(L)'
;IRSRRQQVGEWVQRAEQVGEGAAAVVEAGKRLQESLTSIEEELIQPRVSAPLDMINFPTRLNAKLAALSSVVSSADAVPTRQSHEVFQDLSSRIDHQLARLQEVIDTDLAAFMQAIQEAGIPPVVSQTL
;
A
#
# COMPACT_ATOMS: atom_id res chain seq x y z
N ILE A 1 -2.38 -1.93 4.42
CA ILE A 1 -2.65 -1.70 2.97
C ILE A 1 -3.44 -2.86 2.36
N ARG A 2 -2.92 -4.10 2.34
CA ARG A 2 -3.60 -5.28 1.74
C ARG A 2 -5.06 -5.47 2.17
N SER A 3 -5.33 -5.49 3.47
CA SER A 3 -6.70 -5.63 4.00
C SER A 3 -7.65 -4.54 3.48
N ARG A 4 -7.20 -3.28 3.43
CA ARG A 4 -8.00 -2.18 2.85
C ARG A 4 -8.23 -2.37 1.35
N ARG A 5 -7.20 -2.77 0.58
CA ARG A 5 -7.36 -3.06 -0.86
C ARG A 5 -8.36 -4.18 -1.12
N GLN A 6 -8.35 -5.23 -0.29
CA GLN A 6 -9.30 -6.33 -0.35
C GLN A 6 -10.73 -5.83 -0.07
N GLN A 7 -10.94 -5.09 1.02
CA GLN A 7 -12.24 -4.50 1.35
C GLN A 7 -12.78 -3.64 0.21
N VAL A 8 -11.97 -2.73 -0.34
CA VAL A 8 -12.37 -1.89 -1.48
C VAL A 8 -12.76 -2.74 -2.69
N GLY A 9 -12.02 -3.83 -2.95
CA GLY A 9 -12.34 -4.75 -4.04
C GLY A 9 -13.69 -5.46 -3.85
N GLU A 10 -13.99 -5.92 -2.64
CA GLU A 10 -15.28 -6.55 -2.30
C GLU A 10 -16.45 -5.57 -2.50
N TRP A 11 -16.24 -4.31 -2.14
CA TRP A 11 -17.21 -3.23 -2.35
C TRP A 11 -17.42 -2.90 -3.83
N VAL A 12 -16.33 -2.80 -4.61
CA VAL A 12 -16.39 -2.56 -6.06
C VAL A 12 -17.14 -3.69 -6.76
N GLN A 13 -16.82 -4.94 -6.45
CA GLN A 13 -17.52 -6.11 -7.02
C GLN A 13 -19.02 -6.06 -6.74
N ARG A 14 -19.43 -5.63 -5.54
CA ARG A 14 -20.85 -5.48 -5.21
C ARG A 14 -21.50 -4.32 -5.97
N ALA A 15 -20.82 -3.19 -6.08
CA ALA A 15 -21.28 -2.04 -6.85
C ALA A 15 -21.52 -2.41 -8.33
N GLU A 16 -20.66 -3.22 -8.92
CA GLU A 16 -20.84 -3.73 -10.30
C GLU A 16 -22.13 -4.56 -10.46
N GLN A 17 -22.59 -5.27 -9.42
CA GLN A 17 -23.86 -6.02 -9.45
C GLN A 17 -25.10 -5.11 -9.36
N VAL A 18 -24.96 -3.88 -8.86
CA VAL A 18 -26.06 -2.91 -8.76
C VAL A 18 -26.33 -2.21 -10.10
N GLY A 19 -25.35 -2.20 -11.02
CA GLY A 19 -25.48 -1.60 -12.35
C GLY A 19 -25.14 -0.10 -12.39
N GLU A 20 -25.69 0.63 -13.36
CA GLU A 20 -25.32 2.03 -13.66
C GLU A 20 -25.44 2.99 -12.45
N GLY A 21 -26.34 2.70 -11.50
CA GLY A 21 -26.51 3.49 -10.28
C GLY A 21 -25.31 3.50 -9.33
N ALA A 22 -24.30 2.65 -9.56
CA ALA A 22 -23.10 2.55 -8.72
C ALA A 22 -21.79 2.80 -9.49
N ALA A 23 -21.85 3.35 -10.71
CA ALA A 23 -20.68 3.63 -11.53
C ALA A 23 -19.64 4.52 -10.80
N ALA A 24 -20.11 5.53 -10.06
CA ALA A 24 -19.24 6.41 -9.27
C ALA A 24 -18.47 5.65 -8.16
N VAL A 25 -19.09 4.63 -7.55
CA VAL A 25 -18.45 3.78 -6.53
C VAL A 25 -17.36 2.92 -7.17
N VAL A 26 -17.65 2.32 -8.33
CA VAL A 26 -16.69 1.49 -9.07
C VAL A 26 -15.47 2.31 -9.45
N GLU A 27 -15.65 3.50 -10.00
CA GLU A 27 -14.54 4.36 -10.43
C GLU A 27 -13.73 4.90 -9.24
N ALA A 28 -14.38 5.35 -8.17
CA ALA A 28 -13.69 5.78 -6.96
C ALA A 28 -12.91 4.62 -6.30
N GLY A 29 -13.49 3.42 -6.29
CA GLY A 29 -12.86 2.23 -5.74
C GLY A 29 -11.65 1.76 -6.54
N LYS A 30 -11.73 1.76 -7.88
CA LYS A 30 -10.59 1.45 -8.76
C LYS A 30 -9.43 2.43 -8.54
N ARG A 31 -9.71 3.74 -8.51
CA ARG A 31 -8.70 4.76 -8.23
C ARG A 31 -8.02 4.51 -6.88
N LEU A 32 -8.80 4.28 -5.83
CA LEU A 32 -8.25 3.98 -4.50
C LEU A 32 -7.39 2.71 -4.51
N GLN A 33 -7.81 1.66 -5.22
CA GLN A 33 -7.02 0.44 -5.36
C GLN A 33 -5.70 0.68 -6.09
N GLU A 34 -5.70 1.47 -7.17
CA GLU A 34 -4.50 1.84 -7.93
C GLU A 34 -3.53 2.63 -7.05
N SER A 35 -4.01 3.67 -6.36
CA SER A 35 -3.24 4.47 -5.40
C SER A 35 -2.57 3.59 -4.33
N LEU A 36 -3.36 2.72 -3.69
CA LEU A 36 -2.86 1.80 -2.65
C LEU A 36 -1.88 0.76 -3.22
N THR A 37 -2.09 0.29 -4.45
CA THR A 37 -1.21 -0.68 -5.13
C THR A 37 0.15 -0.05 -5.43
N SER A 38 0.15 1.17 -5.98
CA SER A 38 1.38 1.91 -6.28
C SER A 38 2.24 2.10 -5.04
N ILE A 39 1.62 2.49 -3.91
CA ILE A 39 2.33 2.67 -2.63
C ILE A 39 2.85 1.33 -2.10
N GLU A 40 2.03 0.28 -2.13
CA GLU A 40 2.43 -1.05 -1.68
C GLU A 40 3.64 -1.55 -2.49
N GLU A 41 3.61 -1.42 -3.81
CA GLU A 41 4.67 -1.90 -4.69
C GLU A 41 5.99 -1.13 -4.50
N GLU A 42 5.96 0.13 -4.06
CA GLU A 42 7.17 0.86 -3.70
C GLU A 42 7.76 0.40 -2.35
N LEU A 43 6.89 0.15 -1.38
CA LEU A 43 7.29 -0.22 -0.02
C LEU A 43 7.73 -1.69 0.08
N ILE A 44 6.96 -2.60 -0.52
CA ILE A 44 7.14 -4.04 -0.43
C ILE A 44 6.93 -4.70 -1.79
N GLN A 45 7.45 -5.92 -1.97
CA GLN A 45 7.11 -6.70 -3.16
C GLN A 45 5.95 -7.66 -2.87
N PRO A 46 4.72 -7.36 -3.34
CA PRO A 46 3.54 -8.14 -2.96
C PRO A 46 3.55 -9.56 -3.53
N ARG A 47 4.32 -9.81 -4.59
CA ARG A 47 4.40 -11.09 -5.31
C ARG A 47 5.42 -12.06 -4.72
N VAL A 48 6.30 -11.61 -3.82
CA VAL A 48 7.28 -12.48 -3.18
C VAL A 48 6.57 -13.31 -2.12
N SER A 49 6.46 -14.61 -2.36
CA SER A 49 5.88 -15.59 -1.43
C SER A 49 6.91 -16.64 -1.02
N ALA A 50 7.92 -16.90 -1.86
CA ALA A 50 9.00 -17.82 -1.61
C ALA A 50 10.38 -17.15 -1.81
N PRO A 51 11.46 -17.68 -1.17
CA PRO A 51 12.81 -17.12 -1.31
C PRO A 51 13.33 -17.06 -2.76
N LEU A 52 12.92 -18.00 -3.61
CA LEU A 52 13.34 -18.05 -5.03
C LEU A 52 12.66 -16.97 -5.89
N ASP A 53 11.55 -16.38 -5.43
CA ASP A 53 10.88 -15.28 -6.13
C ASP A 53 11.74 -14.01 -6.15
N MET A 54 12.69 -13.89 -5.20
CA MET A 54 13.60 -12.74 -5.10
C MET A 54 14.51 -12.58 -6.32
N ILE A 55 14.66 -13.62 -7.15
CA ILE A 55 15.42 -13.57 -8.41
C ILE A 55 14.60 -12.88 -9.51
N ASN A 56 13.28 -13.03 -9.49
CA ASN A 56 12.39 -12.58 -10.56
C ASN A 56 11.84 -11.17 -10.33
N PHE A 57 11.91 -10.66 -9.10
CA PHE A 57 11.30 -9.38 -8.73
C PHE A 57 12.28 -8.40 -8.10
N PRO A 58 12.21 -7.10 -8.45
CA PRO A 58 13.12 -6.09 -7.92
C PRO A 58 12.93 -5.90 -6.41
N THR A 59 14.04 -5.64 -5.70
CA THR A 59 14.01 -5.33 -4.26
C THR A 59 13.35 -3.98 -4.01
N ARG A 60 12.44 -3.95 -3.03
CA ARG A 60 11.68 -2.76 -2.61
C ARG A 60 12.25 -2.18 -1.32
N LEU A 61 11.70 -1.03 -0.88
CA LEU A 61 12.28 -0.24 0.21
C LEU A 61 12.47 -1.05 1.50
N ASN A 62 11.51 -1.92 1.85
CA ASN A 62 11.60 -2.79 3.03
C ASN A 62 12.82 -3.73 2.97
N ALA A 63 13.06 -4.37 1.83
CA ALA A 63 14.16 -5.31 1.65
C ALA A 63 15.52 -4.60 1.65
N LYS A 64 15.58 -3.39 1.08
CA LYS A 64 16.79 -2.55 1.10
C LYS A 64 17.15 -2.11 2.52
N LEU A 65 16.14 -1.72 3.31
CA LEU A 65 16.35 -1.36 4.72
C LEU A 65 16.80 -2.56 5.56
N ALA A 66 16.18 -3.73 5.36
CA ALA A 66 16.59 -4.97 6.01
C ALA A 66 18.03 -5.36 5.65
N ALA A 67 18.42 -5.25 4.38
CA ALA A 67 19.78 -5.52 3.93
C ALA A 67 20.81 -4.56 4.58
N LEU A 68 20.48 -3.27 4.70
CA LEU A 68 21.34 -2.31 5.39
C LEU A 68 21.54 -2.68 6.87
N SER A 69 20.49 -3.14 7.55
CA SER A 69 20.58 -3.62 8.93
C SER A 69 21.57 -4.79 9.05
N SER A 70 21.54 -5.73 8.11
CA SER A 70 22.49 -6.85 8.08
C SER A 70 23.92 -6.40 7.84
N VAL A 71 24.15 -5.42 6.96
CA VAL A 71 25.49 -4.85 6.71
C VAL A 71 26.03 -4.18 7.96
N VAL A 72 25.23 -3.33 8.60
CA VAL A 72 25.64 -2.61 9.81
C VAL A 72 25.91 -3.56 10.98
N SER A 73 25.16 -4.66 11.08
CA SER A 73 25.34 -5.67 12.14
C SER A 73 26.44 -6.69 11.85
N SER A 74 27.10 -6.61 10.69
CA SER A 74 28.08 -7.63 10.26
C SER A 74 29.47 -7.47 10.88
N ALA A 75 29.73 -6.35 11.57
CA ALA A 75 31.01 -6.05 12.20
C ALA A 75 30.83 -5.40 13.57
N ASP A 76 31.71 -5.73 14.52
CA ASP A 76 31.81 -5.07 15.83
C ASP A 76 32.52 -3.70 15.71
N ALA A 77 32.00 -2.84 14.86
CA ALA A 77 32.50 -1.49 14.60
C ALA A 77 31.32 -0.52 14.41
N VAL A 78 31.58 0.76 14.64
CA VAL A 78 30.58 1.82 14.39
C VAL A 78 30.20 1.83 12.89
N PRO A 79 28.91 2.02 12.54
CA PRO A 79 28.49 2.10 11.14
C PRO A 79 29.27 3.17 10.37
N THR A 80 29.56 2.87 9.10
CA THR A 80 30.27 3.83 8.24
C THR A 80 29.43 5.05 7.92
N ARG A 81 30.07 6.15 7.52
CA ARG A 81 29.37 7.35 7.03
C ARG A 81 28.43 7.01 5.87
N GLN A 82 28.86 6.19 4.92
CA GLN A 82 28.02 5.77 3.79
C GLN A 82 26.80 4.97 4.25
N SER A 83 26.93 4.12 5.28
CA SER A 83 25.79 3.40 5.86
C SER A 83 24.73 4.36 6.42
N HIS A 84 25.15 5.46 7.05
CA HIS A 84 24.24 6.51 7.51
C HIS A 84 23.57 7.29 6.37
N GLU A 85 24.33 7.63 5.32
CA GLU A 85 23.79 8.31 4.13
C GLU A 85 22.73 7.45 3.43
N VAL A 86 22.99 6.14 3.26
CA VAL A 86 22.01 5.18 2.71
C VAL A 86 20.80 5.06 3.62
N PHE A 87 20.98 5.01 4.95
CA PHE A 87 19.87 4.98 5.89
C PHE A 87 18.97 6.21 5.75
N GLN A 88 19.55 7.41 5.64
CA GLN A 88 18.79 8.65 5.46
C GLN A 88 18.02 8.66 4.13
N ASP A 89 18.64 8.24 3.02
CA ASP A 89 17.95 8.11 1.73
C ASP A 89 16.74 7.17 1.84
N LEU A 90 16.97 5.95 2.33
CA LEU A 90 15.90 4.95 2.45
C LEU A 90 14.78 5.42 3.38
N SER A 91 15.12 6.04 4.50
CA SER A 91 14.13 6.58 5.46
C SER A 91 13.30 7.67 4.79
N SER A 92 13.92 8.64 4.14
CA SER A 92 13.20 9.73 3.46
C SER A 92 12.23 9.23 2.39
N ARG A 93 12.62 8.18 1.65
CA ARG A 93 11.77 7.57 0.63
C ARG A 93 10.61 6.79 1.22
N ILE A 94 10.82 6.12 2.35
CA ILE A 94 9.75 5.45 3.10
C ILE A 94 8.77 6.50 3.64
N ASP A 95 9.27 7.55 4.28
CA ASP A 95 8.47 8.65 4.83
C ASP A 95 7.60 9.29 3.75
N HIS A 96 8.16 9.50 2.55
CA HIS A 96 7.40 9.98 1.40
C HIS A 96 6.24 9.05 1.03
N GLN A 97 6.45 7.72 1.00
CA GLN A 97 5.37 6.77 0.70
C GLN A 97 4.33 6.70 1.83
N LEU A 98 4.74 6.88 3.08
CA LEU A 98 3.83 6.94 4.23
C LEU A 98 2.98 8.21 4.20
N ALA A 99 3.56 9.35 3.85
CA ALA A 99 2.83 10.60 3.64
C ALA A 99 1.81 10.48 2.51
N ARG A 100 2.20 9.89 1.37
CA ARG A 100 1.27 9.57 0.27
C ARG A 100 0.14 8.63 0.71
N LEU A 101 0.45 7.63 1.53
CA LEU A 101 -0.58 6.73 2.07
C LEU A 101 -1.60 7.48 2.91
N GLN A 102 -1.13 8.40 3.76
CA GLN A 102 -2.00 9.22 4.58
C GLN A 102 -2.90 10.11 3.70
N GLU A 103 -2.32 10.76 2.69
CA GLU A 103 -3.08 11.57 1.73
C GLU A 103 -4.16 10.76 1.01
N VAL A 104 -3.83 9.56 0.50
CA VAL A 104 -4.80 8.64 -0.14
C VAL A 104 -5.91 8.21 0.83
N ILE A 105 -5.60 8.01 2.10
CA ILE A 105 -6.61 7.71 3.13
C ILE A 105 -7.52 8.92 3.37
N ASP A 106 -6.95 10.12 3.44
CA ASP A 106 -7.73 11.32 3.74
C ASP A 106 -8.58 11.79 2.55
N THR A 107 -8.18 11.43 1.32
CA THR A 107 -8.84 11.89 0.08
C THR A 107 -9.60 10.76 -0.61
N ASP A 108 -8.88 9.81 -1.23
CA ASP A 108 -9.47 8.75 -2.07
C ASP A 108 -10.41 7.84 -1.26
N LEU A 109 -10.04 7.46 -0.03
CA LEU A 109 -10.91 6.64 0.82
C LEU A 109 -12.15 7.43 1.28
N ALA A 110 -12.00 8.70 1.63
CA ALA A 110 -13.15 9.55 1.97
C ALA A 110 -14.12 9.69 0.79
N ALA A 111 -13.60 9.95 -0.42
CA ALA A 111 -14.39 10.04 -1.64
C ALA A 111 -15.11 8.72 -1.97
N PHE A 112 -14.41 7.59 -1.81
CA PHE A 112 -15.00 6.26 -1.99
C PHE A 112 -16.14 6.00 -1.00
N MET A 113 -15.95 6.33 0.28
CA MET A 113 -16.98 6.18 1.30
C MET A 113 -18.20 7.07 1.03
N GLN A 114 -17.99 8.31 0.56
CA GLN A 114 -19.07 9.20 0.16
C GLN A 114 -19.87 8.63 -1.01
N ALA A 115 -19.20 8.12 -2.05
CA ALA A 115 -19.86 7.51 -3.20
C ALA A 115 -20.71 6.29 -2.78
N ILE A 116 -20.23 5.46 -1.86
CA ILE A 116 -21.00 4.33 -1.31
C ILE A 116 -22.29 4.80 -0.63
N GLN A 117 -22.20 5.85 0.18
CA GLN A 117 -23.34 6.41 0.90
C GLN A 117 -24.39 6.96 -0.06
N GLU A 118 -23.96 7.71 -1.06
CA GLU A 118 -24.84 8.29 -2.09
C GLU A 118 -25.52 7.22 -2.95
N ALA A 119 -24.82 6.12 -3.24
CA ALA A 119 -25.36 4.98 -3.98
C ALA A 119 -26.27 4.07 -3.13
N GLY A 120 -26.38 4.29 -1.82
CA GLY A 120 -27.24 3.52 -0.93
C GLY A 120 -26.86 2.04 -0.80
N ILE A 121 -25.59 1.69 -1.05
CA ILE A 121 -25.12 0.30 -0.99
C ILE A 121 -24.98 -0.12 0.49
N PRO A 122 -25.59 -1.24 0.93
CA PRO A 122 -25.53 -1.66 2.33
C PRO A 122 -24.08 -1.85 2.85
N PRO A 123 -23.76 -1.41 4.08
CA PRO A 123 -22.45 -1.60 4.69
C PRO A 123 -22.03 -3.08 4.73
N VAL A 124 -20.82 -3.37 4.25
CA VAL A 124 -20.15 -4.65 4.52
C VAL A 124 -19.86 -4.71 6.01
N VAL A 125 -20.63 -5.52 6.74
CA VAL A 125 -20.30 -5.93 8.11
C VAL A 125 -19.02 -6.77 8.04
N SER A 126 -17.88 -6.09 8.08
CA SER A 126 -16.57 -6.72 8.22
C SER A 126 -16.17 -6.53 9.68
N GLN A 127 -15.82 -7.65 10.32
CA GLN A 127 -15.57 -7.75 11.75
C GLN A 127 -14.40 -6.82 12.15
N THR A 128 -14.76 -5.79 12.92
CA THR A 128 -13.91 -4.97 13.81
C THR A 128 -13.04 -3.87 13.16
N LEU A 129 -13.30 -2.63 13.60
CA LEU A 129 -12.46 -1.43 13.45
C LEU A 129 -11.25 -1.47 14.40
#